data_AF-A0A5J6LQ31-F1
#
_entry.id   AF-A0A5J6LQ31-F1
#
_cell.length_a   1.000
_cell.length_b   1.000
_cell.length_c   1.000
_cell.angle_alpha   90.00
_cell.angle_beta   90.00
_cell.angle_gamma   90.00
#
_symmetry.space_group_name_H-M   'P 1'
#
loop_
_entity.id
_entity.type
_entity.pdbx_description
1 polymer ?
#
loop_
_entity_poly.entity_id
_entity_poly.type
_entity_poly.pdbx_seq_one_letter_code
_entity_poly.pdbx_strand_id
1 'polypeptide(L)'
;MLDKKQVSIYFRKFLRLLINKKSLFFVLEAILLPFIISIAFNANEVFDKYHITRTSSIMFISAALWIGLFNSVTSICNERKVIKFEYQIKGLSLPSYVTARVLTELVLCFAEAILMIGTIVVRYPRIQGNSSQIFLFGITLFLVIFTSDMLALMISAFVKKSSQAMTAMPLVLMVQLLFSNFLQSLDEKIPFLVWISHATITRWGTTAFFRIANMNNMVPSQGHTDWQVYQKDGVGTYAYDLLAILGNWGALLAFAALFIVATSLVLTSVRKDAR
;
A
#
# COMPACT_ATOMS: atom_id res chain seq x y z
N MET A 1 -0.75 26.57 13.65
CA MET A 1 -1.61 26.77 12.46
C MET A 1 -0.86 26.34 11.22
N LEU A 2 -1.55 25.80 10.22
CA LEU A 2 -0.98 25.39 8.94
C LEU A 2 -0.67 26.64 8.10
N ASP A 3 0.59 26.81 7.71
CA ASP A 3 1.04 27.93 6.87
C ASP A 3 1.20 27.46 5.43
N LYS A 4 0.28 27.89 4.56
CA LYS A 4 0.26 27.51 3.14
C LYS A 4 1.55 27.89 2.41
N LYS A 5 2.22 28.99 2.80
CA LYS A 5 3.49 29.40 2.19
C LYS A 5 4.61 28.43 2.57
N GLN A 6 4.67 28.02 3.83
CA GLN A 6 5.63 27.01 4.28
C GLN A 6 5.38 25.68 3.56
N VAL A 7 4.13 25.21 3.48
CA VAL A 7 3.79 23.97 2.76
C VAL A 7 4.34 23.99 1.33
N SER A 8 4.11 25.07 0.57
CA SER A 8 4.59 25.16 -0.81
C SER A 8 6.12 25.14 -0.92
N ILE A 9 6.83 25.78 0.00
CA ILE A 9 8.30 25.82 0.00
C ILE A 9 8.86 24.42 0.28
N TYR A 10 8.35 23.74 1.32
CA TYR A 10 8.79 22.38 1.67
C TYR A 10 8.41 21.37 0.61
N PHE A 11 7.22 21.47 0.02
CA PHE A 11 6.81 20.61 -1.08
C PHE A 11 7.79 20.71 -2.26
N ARG A 12 8.17 21.94 -2.67
CA ARG A 12 9.18 22.13 -3.73
C ARG A 12 10.58 21.65 -3.31
N LYS A 13 10.93 21.71 -2.01
CA LYS A 13 12.19 21.18 -1.49
C LYS A 13 12.20 19.65 -1.61
N PHE A 14 11.17 18.97 -1.12
CA PHE A 14 11.07 17.51 -1.18
C PHE A 14 10.93 17.00 -2.61
N LEU A 15 10.14 17.67 -3.45
CA LEU A 15 10.03 17.29 -4.87
C LEU A 15 11.38 17.40 -5.59
N ARG A 16 12.16 18.46 -5.33
CA ARG A 16 13.53 18.57 -5.86
C ARG A 16 14.45 17.48 -5.32
N LEU A 17 14.35 17.13 -4.04
CA LEU A 17 15.15 16.05 -3.46
C LEU A 17 14.79 14.69 -4.04
N LEU A 18 13.50 14.46 -4.33
CA LEU A 18 13.00 13.26 -4.98
C LEU A 18 13.56 13.15 -6.40
N ILE A 19 13.51 14.23 -7.19
CA ILE A 19 14.03 14.25 -8.57
C ILE A 19 15.56 14.17 -8.61
N ASN A 20 16.27 14.83 -7.69
CA ASN A 20 17.74 14.89 -7.72
C ASN A 20 18.45 13.71 -7.06
N LYS A 21 17.83 13.03 -6.08
CA LYS A 21 18.38 11.77 -5.59
C LYS A 21 18.17 10.68 -6.65
N LYS A 22 18.92 9.58 -6.56
CA LYS A 22 18.72 8.32 -7.32
C LYS A 22 17.35 7.66 -7.04
N SER A 23 16.24 8.41 -6.92
CA SER A 23 14.89 7.87 -6.67
C SER A 23 14.34 7.06 -7.84
N LEU A 24 15.01 7.09 -9.00
CA LEU A 24 14.82 6.10 -10.06
C LEU A 24 14.83 4.67 -9.52
N PHE A 25 15.57 4.39 -8.43
CA PHE A 25 15.57 3.07 -7.81
C PHE A 25 14.20 2.68 -7.22
N PHE A 26 13.52 3.59 -6.53
CA PHE A 26 12.17 3.32 -5.97
C PHE A 26 11.13 3.15 -7.07
N VAL A 27 11.18 4.02 -8.07
CA VAL A 27 10.31 3.95 -9.26
C VAL A 27 10.55 2.66 -10.06
N LEU A 28 11.78 2.12 -10.05
CA LEU A 28 12.13 0.88 -10.72
C LEU A 28 11.45 -0.34 -10.06
N GLU A 29 11.30 -0.37 -8.74
CA GLU A 29 10.61 -1.46 -8.03
C GLU A 29 9.15 -1.61 -8.48
N ALA A 30 8.48 -0.48 -8.77
CA ALA A 30 7.11 -0.45 -9.27
C ALA A 30 6.93 -1.10 -10.65
N ILE A 31 8.02 -1.26 -11.42
CA ILE A 31 8.02 -2.01 -12.69
C ILE A 31 8.54 -3.43 -12.46
N LEU A 32 9.65 -3.58 -11.73
CA LEU A 32 10.33 -4.86 -11.55
C LEU A 32 9.48 -5.89 -10.79
N LEU A 33 8.85 -5.50 -9.68
CA LEU A 33 8.07 -6.44 -8.86
C LEU A 33 6.86 -7.03 -9.61
N PRO A 34 5.95 -6.23 -10.21
CA PRO A 34 4.85 -6.81 -10.98
C PRO A 34 5.35 -7.57 -12.21
N PHE A 35 6.48 -7.18 -12.81
CA PHE A 35 7.08 -7.92 -13.91
C PHE A 35 7.56 -9.32 -13.49
N ILE A 36 8.27 -9.43 -12.36
CA ILE A 36 8.72 -10.71 -11.80
C ILE A 36 7.51 -11.60 -11.46
N ILE A 37 6.50 -11.05 -10.80
CA ILE A 37 5.25 -11.78 -10.51
C ILE A 37 4.60 -12.25 -11.82
N SER A 38 4.63 -11.42 -12.87
CA SER A 38 4.05 -11.77 -14.17
C SER A 38 4.78 -12.87 -14.93
N ILE A 39 6.02 -13.19 -14.56
CA ILE A 39 6.76 -14.34 -15.12
C ILE A 39 6.34 -15.63 -14.40
N ALA A 40 5.98 -15.56 -13.11
CA ALA A 40 5.62 -16.72 -12.31
C ALA A 40 4.27 -17.34 -12.68
N PHE A 41 3.42 -16.63 -13.42
CA PHE A 41 2.08 -17.09 -13.81
C PHE A 41 1.87 -17.08 -15.32
N ASN A 42 1.06 -18.01 -15.81
CA ASN A 42 0.64 -18.01 -17.21
C ASN A 42 -0.33 -16.84 -17.46
N ALA A 43 0.05 -15.94 -18.37
CA ALA A 43 -0.70 -14.73 -18.69
C ALA A 43 -2.15 -14.97 -19.13
N ASN A 44 -2.43 -16.14 -19.72
CA ASN A 44 -3.77 -16.48 -20.20
C ASN A 44 -4.71 -17.00 -19.09
N GLU A 45 -4.14 -17.42 -17.95
CA GLU A 45 -4.89 -18.03 -16.84
C GLU A 45 -5.18 -17.04 -15.71
N VAL A 46 -4.37 -15.99 -15.60
CA VAL A 46 -4.60 -14.88 -14.68
C VAL A 46 -5.82 -14.09 -15.15
N PHE A 47 -6.77 -13.86 -14.25
CA PHE A 47 -8.12 -13.33 -14.50
C PHE A 47 -9.06 -14.29 -15.26
N ASP A 48 -8.74 -15.59 -15.30
CA ASP A 48 -9.61 -16.65 -15.83
C ASP A 48 -9.88 -17.72 -14.77
N LYS A 49 -8.79 -18.28 -14.22
CA LYS A 49 -8.84 -19.34 -13.22
C LYS A 49 -8.88 -18.74 -11.83
N TYR A 50 -9.79 -19.24 -10.99
CA TYR A 50 -10.02 -18.73 -9.63
C TYR A 50 -8.74 -18.73 -8.77
N HIS A 51 -8.12 -19.90 -8.59
CA HIS A 51 -6.95 -20.05 -7.70
C HIS A 51 -5.72 -19.26 -8.16
N ILE A 52 -5.51 -19.18 -9.47
CA ILE A 52 -4.39 -18.43 -10.05
C ILE A 52 -4.61 -16.94 -9.85
N THR A 53 -5.82 -16.44 -10.13
CA THR A 53 -6.17 -15.02 -9.93
C THR A 53 -6.13 -14.62 -8.47
N ARG A 54 -6.56 -15.51 -7.56
CA ARG A 54 -6.48 -15.29 -6.12
C ARG A 54 -5.03 -15.07 -5.68
N THR A 55 -4.16 -16.01 -6.06
CA THR A 55 -2.76 -16.00 -5.65
C THR A 55 -2.01 -14.84 -6.27
N SER A 56 -2.20 -14.56 -7.57
CA SER A 56 -1.56 -13.44 -8.25
C SER A 56 -2.02 -12.09 -7.68
N SER A 57 -3.31 -11.93 -7.37
CA SER A 57 -3.84 -10.71 -6.75
C SER A 57 -3.24 -10.46 -5.36
N ILE A 58 -3.11 -11.50 -4.53
CA ILE A 58 -2.43 -11.39 -3.22
C ILE A 58 -0.97 -10.95 -3.43
N MET A 59 -0.26 -11.54 -4.40
CA MET A 59 1.12 -11.16 -4.69
C MET A 59 1.25 -9.72 -5.20
N PHE A 60 0.34 -9.24 -6.06
CA PHE A 60 0.33 -7.85 -6.49
C PHE A 60 0.08 -6.88 -5.34
N ILE A 61 -0.89 -7.16 -4.47
CA ILE A 61 -1.13 -6.31 -3.29
C ILE A 61 0.05 -6.36 -2.32
N SER A 62 0.71 -7.51 -2.19
CA SER A 62 1.93 -7.66 -1.38
C SER A 62 3.09 -6.82 -1.92
N ALA A 63 3.28 -6.81 -3.24
CA ALA A 63 4.27 -5.96 -3.90
C ALA A 63 3.94 -4.48 -3.78
N ALA A 64 2.68 -4.08 -3.94
CA ALA A 64 2.21 -2.71 -3.73
C ALA A 64 2.49 -2.24 -2.29
N LEU A 65 2.24 -3.12 -1.32
CA LEU A 65 2.53 -2.84 0.07
C LEU A 65 4.04 -2.70 0.32
N TRP A 66 4.86 -3.57 -0.28
CA TRP A 66 6.33 -3.48 -0.23
C TRP A 66 6.82 -2.12 -0.73
N ILE A 67 6.40 -1.73 -1.94
CA ILE A 67 6.78 -0.45 -2.56
C ILE A 67 6.49 0.71 -1.62
N GLY A 68 5.23 0.83 -1.17
CA GLY A 68 4.87 1.93 -0.28
C GLY A 68 5.60 1.90 1.07
N LEU A 69 5.84 0.72 1.67
CA LEU A 69 6.58 0.66 2.93
C LEU A 69 8.03 1.18 2.79
N PHE A 70 8.71 0.87 1.70
CA PHE A 70 10.11 1.26 1.52
C PHE A 70 10.31 2.71 1.06
N ASN A 71 9.27 3.37 0.56
CA ASN A 71 9.34 4.77 0.12
C ASN A 71 9.72 5.73 1.26
N SER A 72 9.06 5.64 2.40
CA SER A 72 9.22 6.60 3.49
C SER A 72 9.75 6.03 4.81
N VAL A 73 10.05 4.74 4.92
CA VAL A 73 10.52 4.10 6.18
C VAL A 73 11.71 4.78 6.85
N THR A 74 12.63 5.39 6.08
CA THR A 74 13.79 6.11 6.62
C THR A 74 13.71 7.63 6.47
N SER A 75 12.60 8.15 5.94
CA SER A 75 12.46 9.58 5.57
C SER A 75 12.68 10.52 6.76
N ILE A 76 11.88 10.38 7.82
CA ILE A 76 11.95 11.25 9.00
C ILE A 76 13.20 10.94 9.83
N CYS A 77 13.61 9.66 9.92
CA CYS A 77 14.84 9.25 10.61
C CYS A 77 16.08 10.02 10.08
N ASN A 78 16.22 10.07 8.75
CA ASN A 78 17.37 10.71 8.09
C ASN A 78 17.32 12.25 8.21
N GLU A 79 16.11 12.84 8.22
CA GLU A 79 15.93 14.29 8.26
C GLU A 79 15.75 14.84 9.69
N ARG A 80 15.69 13.99 10.72
CA ARG A 80 15.40 14.37 12.11
C ARG A 80 16.25 15.54 12.62
N LYS A 81 17.55 15.57 12.32
CA LYS A 81 18.46 16.66 12.74
C LYS A 81 18.10 18.00 12.05
N VAL A 82 17.76 17.95 10.76
CA VAL A 82 17.36 19.12 9.98
C VAL A 82 16.01 19.65 10.47
N ILE A 83 15.06 18.76 10.75
CA ILE A 83 13.73 19.13 11.29
C ILE A 83 13.89 19.85 12.64
N LYS A 84 14.70 19.31 13.56
CA LYS A 84 14.96 19.94 14.86
C LYS A 84 15.55 21.35 14.70
N PHE A 85 16.53 21.51 13.81
CA PHE A 85 17.18 22.79 13.53
C PHE A 85 16.22 23.82 12.91
N GLU A 86 15.49 23.45 11.84
CA GLU A 86 14.55 24.34 11.16
C GLU A 86 13.37 24.73 12.07
N TYR A 87 12.96 23.83 12.98
CA TYR A 87 11.98 24.12 14.02
C TYR A 87 12.49 25.14 15.04
N GLN A 88 13.67 24.91 15.62
CA GLN A 88 14.20 25.75 16.70
C GLN A 88 14.60 27.15 16.23
N ILE A 89 15.14 27.29 15.02
CA ILE A 89 15.71 28.56 14.55
C ILE A 89 14.78 29.31 13.59
N LYS A 90 14.04 28.60 12.73
CA LYS A 90 13.21 29.23 11.69
C LYS A 90 11.71 29.23 11.99
N GLY A 91 11.29 28.74 13.15
CA GLY A 91 9.87 28.70 13.54
C GLY A 91 9.03 27.82 12.61
N LEU A 92 9.57 26.67 12.16
CA LEU A 92 8.86 25.72 11.31
C LEU A 92 7.56 25.26 11.97
N SER A 93 6.44 25.34 11.24
CA SER A 93 5.21 24.69 11.66
C SER A 93 5.24 23.19 11.31
N LEU A 94 5.32 22.33 12.34
CA LEU A 94 5.32 20.87 12.21
C LEU A 94 4.17 20.32 11.33
N PRO A 95 2.92 20.80 11.46
CA PRO A 95 1.84 20.37 10.58
C PRO A 95 2.11 20.68 9.10
N SER A 96 2.69 21.85 8.79
CA SER A 96 3.01 22.22 7.41
C SER A 96 4.12 21.37 6.81
N TYR A 97 5.10 20.94 7.64
CA TYR A 97 6.12 19.97 7.23
C TYR A 97 5.48 18.62 6.88
N VAL A 98 4.63 18.08 7.76
CA VAL A 98 3.96 16.79 7.53
C VAL A 98 3.09 16.86 6.29
N THR A 99 2.27 17.91 6.14
CA THR A 99 1.43 18.08 4.94
C THR A 99 2.28 18.17 3.67
N ALA A 100 3.36 18.96 3.68
CA ALA A 100 4.25 19.03 2.52
C ALA A 100 4.88 17.68 2.18
N ARG A 101 5.23 16.88 3.20
CA ARG A 101 5.78 15.54 3.02
C ARG A 101 4.75 14.58 2.43
N VAL A 102 3.57 14.48 3.03
CA VAL A 102 2.46 13.65 2.54
C VAL A 102 2.12 14.00 1.09
N LEU A 103 2.10 15.28 0.72
CA LEU A 103 1.87 15.69 -0.67
C LEU A 103 2.97 15.23 -1.62
N THR A 104 4.24 15.23 -1.20
CA THR A 104 5.33 14.72 -2.04
C THR A 104 5.25 13.21 -2.21
N GLU A 105 4.98 12.47 -1.13
CA GLU A 105 4.84 11.02 -1.21
C GLU A 105 3.59 10.62 -2.03
N LEU A 106 2.52 11.42 -1.98
CA LEU A 106 1.33 11.20 -2.82
C LEU A 106 1.65 11.25 -4.33
N VAL A 107 2.51 12.19 -4.75
CA VAL A 107 2.97 12.28 -6.15
C VAL A 107 3.80 11.05 -6.53
N LEU A 108 4.66 10.57 -5.63
CA LEU A 108 5.48 9.37 -5.84
C LEU A 108 4.60 8.12 -5.98
N CYS A 109 3.73 7.88 -4.99
CA CYS A 109 2.82 6.74 -4.96
C CYS A 109 1.92 6.70 -6.20
N PHE A 110 1.49 7.87 -6.69
CA PHE A 110 0.69 7.96 -7.91
C PHE A 110 1.47 7.53 -9.15
N ALA A 111 2.72 7.98 -9.29
CA ALA A 111 3.59 7.57 -10.39
C ALA A 111 3.88 6.06 -10.34
N GLU A 112 4.18 5.50 -9.17
CA GLU A 112 4.43 4.08 -8.97
C GLU A 112 3.20 3.23 -9.28
N ALA A 113 2.01 3.66 -8.85
CA ALA A 113 0.77 2.97 -9.16
C ALA A 113 0.50 2.91 -10.66
N ILE A 114 0.75 4.01 -11.40
CA ILE A 114 0.63 4.05 -12.87
C ILE A 114 1.60 3.06 -13.53
N LEU A 115 2.85 3.01 -13.07
CA LEU A 115 3.85 2.10 -13.62
C LEU A 115 3.51 0.64 -13.31
N MET A 116 3.03 0.37 -12.10
CA MET A 116 2.63 -0.96 -11.67
C MET A 116 1.43 -1.48 -12.46
N ILE A 117 0.36 -0.67 -12.58
CA ILE A 117 -0.80 -1.07 -13.39
C ILE A 117 -0.44 -1.15 -14.87
N GLY A 118 0.41 -0.25 -15.39
CA GLY A 118 0.89 -0.31 -16.77
C GLY A 118 1.61 -1.61 -17.07
N THR A 119 2.47 -2.07 -16.15
CA THR A 119 3.17 -3.36 -16.27
C THR A 119 2.19 -4.54 -16.27
N ILE A 120 1.21 -4.55 -15.36
CA ILE A 120 0.18 -5.59 -15.31
C ILE A 120 -0.63 -5.62 -16.62
N VAL A 121 -1.06 -4.47 -17.13
CA VAL A 121 -1.83 -4.37 -18.37
C VAL A 121 -1.03 -4.91 -19.56
N VAL A 122 0.25 -4.57 -19.68
CA VAL A 122 1.11 -5.07 -20.78
C VAL A 122 1.30 -6.60 -20.69
N ARG A 123 1.35 -7.17 -19.49
CA ARG A 123 1.61 -8.59 -19.28
C ARG A 123 0.37 -9.48 -19.37
N TYR A 124 -0.82 -8.94 -19.09
CA TYR A 124 -2.07 -9.72 -19.03
C TYR A 124 -3.10 -9.25 -20.08
N PRO A 125 -3.23 -9.97 -21.21
CA PRO A 125 -4.08 -9.55 -22.32
C PRO A 125 -5.57 -9.48 -21.97
N ARG A 126 -6.04 -10.32 -21.04
CA ARG A 126 -7.46 -10.35 -20.63
C ARG A 126 -7.94 -9.06 -19.95
N ILE A 127 -7.04 -8.33 -19.29
CA ILE A 127 -7.37 -7.03 -18.69
C ILE A 127 -7.45 -5.92 -19.76
N GLN A 128 -6.70 -6.04 -20.86
CA GLN A 128 -6.51 -4.95 -21.83
C GLN A 128 -7.82 -4.46 -22.47
N GLY A 129 -8.84 -5.32 -22.56
CA GLY A 129 -10.14 -4.98 -23.15
C GLY A 129 -11.13 -4.27 -22.23
N ASN A 130 -10.85 -4.15 -20.92
CA ASN A 130 -11.79 -3.57 -19.96
C ASN A 130 -11.19 -2.36 -19.22
N SER A 131 -11.27 -1.19 -19.86
CA SER A 131 -10.74 0.07 -19.31
C SER A 131 -11.31 0.43 -17.93
N SER A 132 -12.56 0.03 -17.65
CA SER A 132 -13.16 0.27 -16.33
C SER A 132 -12.48 -0.54 -15.24
N GLN A 133 -12.20 -1.83 -15.49
CA GLN A 133 -11.48 -2.69 -14.54
C GLN A 133 -10.03 -2.22 -14.34
N ILE A 134 -9.33 -1.83 -15.42
CA ILE A 134 -7.97 -1.28 -15.33
C ILE A 134 -7.95 -0.07 -14.38
N PHE A 135 -8.91 0.84 -14.51
CA PHE A 135 -9.00 2.01 -13.68
C PHE A 135 -9.25 1.67 -12.21
N LEU A 136 -10.17 0.74 -11.93
CA LEU A 136 -10.46 0.28 -10.56
C LEU A 136 -9.25 -0.41 -9.92
N PHE A 137 -8.53 -1.26 -10.67
CA PHE A 137 -7.30 -1.89 -10.18
C PHE A 137 -6.21 -0.84 -9.92
N GLY A 138 -6.03 0.14 -10.82
CA GLY A 138 -5.09 1.24 -10.67
C GLY A 138 -5.34 2.07 -9.41
N ILE A 139 -6.59 2.43 -9.14
CA ILE A 139 -6.97 3.13 -7.89
C ILE A 139 -6.66 2.27 -6.68
N THR A 140 -6.98 0.98 -6.72
CA THR A 140 -6.74 0.09 -5.59
C THR A 140 -5.25 -0.05 -5.28
N LEU A 141 -4.41 -0.21 -6.31
CA LEU A 141 -2.95 -0.23 -6.14
C LEU A 141 -2.44 1.08 -5.57
N PHE A 142 -2.90 2.22 -6.11
CA PHE A 142 -2.54 3.55 -5.60
C PHE A 142 -2.89 3.70 -4.11
N LEU A 143 -4.10 3.33 -3.70
CA LEU A 143 -4.53 3.42 -2.31
C LEU A 143 -3.72 2.52 -1.39
N VAL A 144 -3.38 1.30 -1.84
CA VAL A 144 -2.54 0.38 -1.04
C VAL A 144 -1.13 0.94 -0.88
N ILE A 145 -0.47 1.36 -1.96
CA ILE A 145 0.88 1.96 -1.92
C ILE A 145 0.87 3.20 -1.02
N PHE A 146 -0.12 4.10 -1.19
CA PHE A 146 -0.21 5.31 -0.39
C PHE A 146 -0.47 5.01 1.09
N THR A 147 -1.36 4.08 1.41
CA THR A 147 -1.68 3.72 2.80
C THR A 147 -0.50 3.04 3.49
N SER A 148 0.23 2.16 2.79
CA SER A 148 1.43 1.54 3.33
C SER A 148 2.58 2.53 3.49
N ASP A 149 2.69 3.51 2.58
CA ASP A 149 3.64 4.61 2.75
C ASP A 149 3.32 5.47 3.97
N MET A 150 2.05 5.80 4.23
CA MET A 150 1.69 6.53 5.46
C MET A 150 2.00 5.73 6.74
N LEU A 151 1.85 4.40 6.70
CA LEU A 151 2.28 3.51 7.79
C LEU A 151 3.81 3.57 7.99
N ALA A 152 4.59 3.51 6.90
CA ALA A 152 6.05 3.62 6.96
C ALA A 152 6.51 4.99 7.45
N LEU A 153 5.83 6.07 7.03
CA LEU A 153 6.10 7.42 7.50
C LEU A 153 5.87 7.52 9.02
N MET A 154 4.77 6.94 9.52
CA MET A 154 4.49 6.85 10.96
C MET A 154 5.61 6.09 11.70
N ILE A 155 6.03 4.94 11.19
CA ILE A 155 7.14 4.16 11.78
C ILE A 155 8.44 4.97 11.78
N SER A 156 8.73 5.68 10.69
CA SER A 156 9.91 6.55 10.57
C SER A 156 9.89 7.71 11.58
N ALA A 157 8.71 8.19 11.98
CA ALA A 157 8.56 9.19 13.02
C ALA A 157 8.83 8.63 14.43
N PHE A 158 8.40 7.38 14.67
CA PHE A 158 8.62 6.70 15.95
C PHE A 158 10.08 6.30 16.17
N VAL A 159 10.72 5.77 15.12
CA VAL A 159 12.08 5.24 15.23
C VAL A 159 13.11 6.37 15.17
N LYS A 160 14.20 6.22 15.92
CA LYS A 160 15.28 7.23 15.99
C LYS A 160 16.38 7.01 14.95
N LYS A 161 16.68 5.75 14.61
CA LYS A 161 17.74 5.37 13.67
C LYS A 161 17.16 4.66 12.44
N SER A 162 17.65 5.01 11.27
CA SER A 162 17.24 4.39 10.01
C SER A 162 17.48 2.88 9.99
N SER A 163 18.56 2.40 10.62
CA SER A 163 18.83 0.95 10.74
C SER A 163 17.74 0.21 11.52
N GLN A 164 17.25 0.78 12.62
CA GLN A 164 16.17 0.18 13.41
C GLN A 164 14.86 0.10 12.62
N ALA A 165 14.57 1.13 11.81
CA ALA A 165 13.37 1.14 10.98
C ALA A 165 13.44 0.04 9.93
N MET A 166 14.59 -0.13 9.28
CA MET A 166 14.85 -1.20 8.32
C MET A 166 14.75 -2.60 8.94
N THR A 167 15.24 -2.79 10.18
CA THR A 167 15.12 -4.08 10.88
C THR A 167 13.67 -4.42 11.26
N ALA A 168 12.82 -3.43 11.48
CA ALA A 168 11.41 -3.65 11.83
C ALA A 168 10.54 -4.00 10.61
N MET A 169 10.94 -3.61 9.39
CA MET A 169 10.13 -3.78 8.18
C MET A 169 9.72 -5.23 7.90
N PRO A 170 10.61 -6.24 7.97
CA PRO A 170 10.22 -7.63 7.73
C PRO A 170 9.12 -8.13 8.67
N LEU A 171 9.11 -7.67 9.93
CA LEU A 171 8.08 -8.05 10.90
C LEU A 171 6.74 -7.40 10.54
N VAL A 172 6.75 -6.12 10.16
CA VAL A 172 5.54 -5.41 9.69
C VAL A 172 4.98 -6.09 8.45
N LEU A 173 5.83 -6.42 7.48
CA LEU A 173 5.47 -7.17 6.29
C LEU A 173 4.86 -8.53 6.63
N MET A 174 5.48 -9.30 7.52
CA MET A 174 4.97 -10.60 7.94
C MET A 174 3.55 -10.51 8.49
N VAL A 175 3.28 -9.54 9.39
CA VAL A 175 1.93 -9.33 9.94
C VAL A 175 0.94 -8.97 8.83
N GLN A 176 1.32 -8.05 7.93
CA GLN A 176 0.44 -7.65 6.83
C GLN A 176 0.14 -8.82 5.88
N LEU A 177 1.12 -9.66 5.56
CA LEU A 177 0.93 -10.80 4.65
C LEU A 177 0.12 -11.93 5.26
N LEU A 178 0.34 -12.23 6.53
CA LEU A 178 -0.35 -13.31 7.24
C LEU A 178 -1.87 -13.11 7.20
N PHE A 179 -2.32 -11.88 7.32
CA PHE A 179 -3.74 -11.50 7.33
C PHE A 179 -4.28 -10.98 5.99
N SER A 180 -3.57 -11.18 4.87
CA SER A 180 -3.94 -10.68 3.53
C SER A 180 -5.08 -11.43 2.83
N ASN A 181 -5.90 -12.20 3.57
CA ASN A 181 -6.77 -13.27 3.07
C ASN A 181 -6.03 -14.46 2.40
N PHE A 182 -4.70 -14.52 2.54
CA PHE A 182 -3.92 -15.70 2.15
C PHE A 182 -4.28 -16.93 2.99
N LEU A 183 -4.44 -16.76 4.31
CA LEU A 183 -4.74 -17.83 5.25
C LEU A 183 -6.24 -17.95 5.60
N GLN A 184 -7.14 -17.58 4.69
CA GLN A 184 -8.58 -17.44 4.98
C GLN A 184 -9.25 -18.73 5.54
N SER A 185 -8.60 -19.89 5.45
CA SER A 185 -8.99 -21.12 6.15
C SER A 185 -8.80 -21.11 7.68
N LEU A 186 -8.13 -20.10 8.24
CA LEU A 186 -7.92 -19.90 9.68
C LEU A 186 -8.94 -18.94 10.32
N ASP A 187 -9.56 -18.06 9.52
CA ASP A 187 -10.39 -16.95 10.00
C ASP A 187 -11.62 -17.42 10.80
N GLU A 188 -12.20 -18.58 10.49
CA GLU A 188 -13.42 -19.02 11.19
C GLU A 188 -13.15 -19.62 12.58
N LYS A 189 -11.91 -19.97 12.91
CA LYS A 189 -11.61 -20.75 14.13
C LYS A 189 -11.23 -19.91 15.35
N ILE A 190 -10.80 -18.65 15.17
CA ILE A 190 -10.36 -17.78 16.28
C ILE A 190 -10.84 -16.32 16.06
N PRO A 191 -11.89 -15.86 16.76
CA PRO A 191 -12.47 -14.52 16.57
C PRO A 191 -11.49 -13.36 16.74
N PHE A 192 -10.49 -13.51 17.61
CA PHE A 192 -9.45 -12.50 17.83
C PHE A 192 -8.58 -12.27 16.58
N LEU A 193 -8.25 -13.33 15.84
CA LEU A 193 -7.45 -13.22 14.61
C LEU A 193 -8.24 -12.50 13.51
N VAL A 194 -9.55 -12.71 13.43
CA VAL A 194 -10.42 -12.00 12.49
C VAL A 194 -10.37 -10.50 12.74
N TRP A 195 -10.41 -10.08 14.01
CA TRP A 195 -10.33 -8.66 14.36
C TRP A 195 -9.00 -8.03 13.94
N ILE A 196 -7.87 -8.71 14.18
CA ILE A 196 -6.55 -8.25 13.70
C ILE A 196 -6.50 -8.21 12.17
N SER A 197 -7.15 -9.17 11.53
CA SER A 197 -7.23 -9.24 10.07
C SER A 197 -7.88 -8.00 9.48
N HIS A 198 -8.95 -7.48 10.11
CA HIS A 198 -9.57 -6.21 9.70
C HIS A 198 -8.68 -4.98 9.89
N ALA A 199 -7.58 -5.08 10.66
CA ALA A 199 -6.62 -4.01 10.85
C ALA A 199 -5.47 -4.00 9.81
N THR A 200 -5.41 -4.96 8.87
CA THR A 200 -4.34 -5.03 7.86
C THR A 200 -4.72 -4.37 6.54
N ILE A 201 -3.78 -3.64 5.95
CA ILE A 201 -3.95 -2.92 4.69
C ILE A 201 -4.18 -3.92 3.55
N THR A 202 -3.46 -5.04 3.60
CA THR A 202 -3.52 -6.11 2.59
C THR A 202 -4.89 -6.72 2.47
N ARG A 203 -5.63 -6.96 3.57
CA ARG A 203 -6.99 -7.53 3.51
C ARG A 203 -7.93 -6.65 2.69
N TRP A 204 -7.94 -5.35 2.95
CA TRP A 204 -8.80 -4.42 2.21
C TRP A 204 -8.37 -4.27 0.75
N GLY A 205 -7.06 -4.28 0.49
CA GLY A 205 -6.50 -4.28 -0.87
C GLY A 205 -6.85 -5.55 -1.67
N THR A 206 -6.66 -6.74 -1.09
CA THR A 206 -6.91 -8.02 -1.76
C THR A 206 -8.39 -8.26 -1.98
N THR A 207 -9.24 -7.94 -0.99
CA THR A 207 -10.70 -8.04 -1.15
C THR A 207 -11.24 -7.10 -2.23
N ALA A 208 -10.71 -5.88 -2.36
CA ALA A 208 -11.03 -4.99 -3.47
C ALA A 208 -10.61 -5.59 -4.82
N PHE A 209 -9.38 -6.12 -4.92
CA PHE A 209 -8.90 -6.81 -6.13
C PHE A 209 -9.79 -7.99 -6.52
N PHE A 210 -10.17 -8.83 -5.56
CA PHE A 210 -11.04 -10.00 -5.79
C PHE A 210 -12.41 -9.59 -6.34
N ARG A 211 -13.01 -8.52 -5.81
CA ARG A 211 -14.30 -8.00 -6.28
C ARG A 211 -14.20 -7.35 -7.65
N ILE A 212 -13.14 -6.57 -7.91
CA ILE A 212 -12.92 -5.96 -9.24
C ILE A 212 -12.71 -7.03 -10.31
N ALA A 213 -11.99 -8.10 -9.97
CA ALA A 213 -11.78 -9.24 -10.85
C ALA A 213 -13.05 -10.08 -11.04
N ASN A 214 -14.08 -9.90 -10.21
CA ASN A 214 -15.31 -10.69 -10.18
C ASN A 214 -15.03 -12.20 -10.06
N MET A 215 -14.31 -12.57 -9.01
CA MET A 215 -13.83 -13.93 -8.83
C MET A 215 -14.95 -14.98 -8.72
N ASN A 216 -16.16 -14.59 -8.32
CA ASN A 216 -17.31 -15.50 -8.28
C ASN A 216 -17.68 -16.07 -9.66
N ASN A 217 -17.33 -15.38 -10.75
CA ASN A 217 -17.65 -15.79 -12.12
C ASN A 217 -16.47 -16.48 -12.83
N MET A 218 -15.40 -16.82 -12.11
CA MET A 218 -14.19 -17.44 -12.68
C MET A 218 -14.25 -18.96 -12.75
N VAL A 219 -13.50 -19.53 -13.69
CA VAL A 219 -13.45 -20.97 -13.90
C VAL A 219 -12.66 -21.63 -12.76
N PRO A 220 -13.18 -22.72 -12.17
CA PRO A 220 -12.42 -23.53 -11.25
C PRO A 220 -11.16 -24.11 -11.90
N SER A 221 -10.01 -24.10 -11.19
CA SER A 221 -8.82 -24.77 -11.74
C SER A 221 -9.05 -26.29 -11.82
N GLN A 222 -8.70 -26.91 -12.95
CA GLN A 222 -8.83 -28.36 -13.14
C GLN A 222 -8.13 -29.13 -12.02
N GLY A 223 -8.82 -30.13 -11.44
CA GLY A 223 -8.38 -30.90 -10.28
C GLY A 223 -9.03 -30.50 -8.94
N HIS A 224 -9.70 -29.35 -8.88
CA HIS A 224 -10.52 -28.93 -7.73
C HIS A 224 -11.99 -28.86 -8.15
N THR A 225 -12.60 -30.01 -8.42
CA THR A 225 -14.06 -30.12 -8.68
C THR A 225 -14.89 -30.05 -7.41
N ASP A 226 -14.23 -30.01 -6.26
CA ASP A 226 -14.90 -30.03 -4.97
C ASP A 226 -15.38 -28.62 -4.61
N TRP A 227 -16.67 -28.37 -4.86
CA TRP A 227 -17.39 -27.15 -4.47
C TRP A 227 -17.19 -26.78 -3.00
N GLN A 228 -16.89 -27.76 -2.13
CA GLN A 228 -16.60 -27.54 -0.71
C GLN A 228 -15.30 -26.75 -0.46
N VAL A 229 -14.29 -26.90 -1.32
CA VAL A 229 -13.05 -26.08 -1.25
C VAL A 229 -13.31 -24.66 -1.74
N TYR A 230 -14.19 -24.49 -2.74
CA TYR A 230 -14.65 -23.18 -3.23
C TYR A 230 -15.42 -22.43 -2.14
N GLN A 231 -16.39 -23.07 -1.50
CA GLN A 231 -17.22 -22.44 -0.48
C GLN A 231 -16.41 -22.05 0.77
N LYS A 232 -15.42 -22.87 1.15
CA LYS A 232 -14.51 -22.64 2.29
C LYS A 232 -13.47 -21.54 2.05
N ASP A 233 -13.19 -21.20 0.80
CA ASP A 233 -12.34 -20.07 0.38
C ASP A 233 -13.14 -18.75 0.25
N GLY A 234 -14.42 -18.74 0.62
CA GLY A 234 -15.29 -17.55 0.55
C GLY A 234 -15.90 -17.30 -0.84
N VAL A 235 -15.98 -18.32 -1.70
CA VAL A 235 -16.65 -18.21 -3.01
C VAL A 235 -18.13 -17.94 -2.79
N GLY A 236 -18.60 -16.80 -3.31
CA GLY A 236 -19.90 -16.20 -3.01
C GLY A 236 -19.78 -14.77 -2.46
N THR A 237 -18.67 -14.44 -1.80
CA THR A 237 -18.46 -13.14 -1.14
C THR A 237 -17.81 -12.07 -2.03
N TYR A 238 -17.16 -12.48 -3.12
CA TYR A 238 -16.35 -11.61 -3.98
C TYR A 238 -17.02 -11.31 -5.32
N ALA A 239 -18.35 -11.19 -5.31
CA ALA A 239 -19.09 -10.67 -6.46
C ALA A 239 -18.66 -9.22 -6.72
N TYR A 240 -18.70 -8.83 -8.00
CA TYR A 240 -18.53 -7.45 -8.38
C TYR A 240 -19.64 -6.60 -7.74
N ASP A 241 -19.25 -5.71 -6.84
CA ASP A 241 -20.14 -4.78 -6.16
C ASP A 241 -19.37 -3.48 -5.92
N LEU A 242 -19.82 -2.41 -6.59
CA LEU A 242 -19.19 -1.10 -6.51
C LEU A 242 -19.26 -0.52 -5.09
N LEU A 243 -20.36 -0.73 -4.36
CA LEU A 243 -20.51 -0.19 -3.01
C LEU A 243 -19.50 -0.84 -2.06
N ALA A 244 -19.33 -2.16 -2.15
CA ALA A 244 -18.32 -2.87 -1.37
C ALA A 244 -16.88 -2.48 -1.75
N ILE A 245 -16.59 -2.26 -3.05
CA ILE A 245 -15.28 -1.76 -3.50
C ILE A 245 -15.00 -0.37 -2.90
N LEU A 246 -15.98 0.54 -2.95
CA LEU A 246 -15.88 1.86 -2.34
C LEU A 246 -15.71 1.77 -0.82
N GLY A 247 -16.38 0.81 -0.16
CA GLY A 247 -16.19 0.53 1.26
C GLY A 247 -14.76 0.12 1.59
N ASN A 248 -14.15 -0.75 0.77
CA ASN A 248 -12.75 -1.15 0.93
C ASN A 248 -11.80 0.02 0.74
N TRP A 249 -12.04 0.87 -0.26
CA TRP A 249 -11.25 2.10 -0.47
C TRP A 249 -11.43 3.10 0.68
N GLY A 250 -12.64 3.22 1.21
CA GLY A 250 -12.93 4.03 2.39
C GLY A 250 -12.13 3.57 3.61
N ALA A 251 -12.01 2.25 3.83
CA ALA A 251 -11.18 1.70 4.91
C ALA A 251 -9.68 2.03 4.72
N LEU A 252 -9.16 1.90 3.50
CA LEU A 252 -7.76 2.27 3.17
C LEU A 252 -7.50 3.76 3.44
N LEU A 253 -8.41 4.64 2.98
CA LEU A 253 -8.31 6.08 3.23
C LEU A 253 -8.41 6.43 4.73
N ALA A 254 -9.25 5.72 5.48
CA ALA A 254 -9.35 5.89 6.94
C ALA A 254 -8.03 5.51 7.63
N PHE A 255 -7.39 4.41 7.22
CA PHE A 255 -6.06 4.05 7.72
C PHE A 255 -5.00 5.09 7.36
N ALA A 256 -4.98 5.57 6.12
CA ALA A 256 -4.04 6.60 5.70
C ALA A 256 -4.20 7.88 6.54
N ALA A 257 -5.44 8.34 6.76
CA ALA A 257 -5.73 9.49 7.61
C ALA A 257 -5.28 9.24 9.06
N LEU A 258 -5.55 8.06 9.62
CA LEU A 258 -5.11 7.68 10.96
C LEU A 258 -3.59 7.72 11.10
N PHE A 259 -2.85 7.16 10.13
CA PHE A 259 -1.38 7.17 10.16
C PHE A 259 -0.79 8.57 9.99
N ILE A 260 -1.42 9.45 9.19
CA ILE A 260 -1.01 10.86 9.05
C ILE A 260 -1.19 11.62 10.37
N VAL A 261 -2.34 11.43 11.03
CA VAL A 261 -2.61 12.04 12.34
C VAL A 261 -1.63 11.52 13.39
N ALA A 262 -1.41 10.20 13.44
CA ALA A 262 -0.45 9.58 14.35
C ALA A 262 0.97 10.12 14.11
N THR A 263 1.41 10.21 12.86
CA THR A 263 2.69 10.80 12.47
C THR A 263 2.83 12.23 12.99
N SER A 264 1.79 13.05 12.82
CA SER A 264 1.76 14.44 13.30
C SER A 264 1.89 14.51 14.83
N LEU A 265 1.15 13.66 15.55
CA LEU A 265 1.21 13.58 17.02
C LEU A 265 2.59 13.15 17.51
N VAL A 266 3.19 12.12 16.91
CA VAL A 266 4.54 11.65 17.25
C VAL A 266 5.58 12.73 16.99
N LEU A 267 5.50 13.44 15.87
CA LEU A 267 6.40 14.57 15.59
C LEU A 267 6.25 15.70 16.61
N THR A 268 5.05 15.94 17.13
CA THR A 268 4.87 16.92 18.23
C THR A 268 5.42 16.44 19.56
N SER A 269 5.53 15.12 19.82
CA SER A 269 6.17 14.61 21.04
C SER A 269 7.70 14.64 20.92
N VAL A 270 8.25 14.45 19.71
CA VAL A 270 9.68 14.65 19.40
C VAL A 270 10.15 16.08 19.70
N ARG A 271 9.24 17.06 19.74
CA ARG A 271 9.48 18.44 20.25
C ARG A 271 10.13 18.47 21.63
N LYS A 272 9.80 17.51 22.50
CA LYS A 272 10.25 17.45 23.90
C LYS A 272 11.51 16.59 24.08
N ASP A 273 12.02 16.00 23.01
CA ASP A 273 13.15 15.07 23.07
C ASP A 273 14.47 15.86 23.19
N ALA A 274 14.93 16.05 24.43
CA ALA A 274 16.13 16.79 24.82
C ALA A 274 17.47 16.12 24.44
N ARG A 275 17.44 15.10 23.56
CA ARG A 275 18.60 14.30 23.14
C ARG A 275 18.67 14.18 21.62
#